data_AF-A0A378G0D5-F1
#
_entry.id   AF-A0A378G0D5-F1
#
_cell.length_a   1.000
_cell.length_b   1.000
_cell.length_c   1.000
_cell.angle_alpha   90.00
_cell.angle_beta   90.00
_cell.angle_gamma   90.00
#
_symmetry.space_group_name_H-M   'P 1'
#
loop_
_entity.id
_entity.type
_entity.pdbx_description
1 polymer ?
#
loop_
_entity_poly.entity_id
_entity_poly.type
_entity_poly.pdbx_seq_one_letter_code
_entity_poly.pdbx_strand_id
1 'polypeptide(L)' 'MKLALLGRQAMMGAMAVVLMAGVSVKTFAAENLLNQIKERGTLRVGLEGTYPPFSFQGDDGKLTGF' A
#
# COMPACT_ATOMS: atom_id res chain seq x y z
N MET A 1 -45.07 -25.41 5.83
CA MET A 1 -43.59 -25.50 5.97
C MET A 1 -42.79 -25.06 4.74
N LYS A 2 -43.34 -25.05 3.51
CA LYS A 2 -42.61 -24.64 2.29
C LYS A 2 -42.30 -23.13 2.18
N LEU A 3 -43.16 -22.27 2.73
CA LEU A 3 -42.98 -20.79 2.71
C LEU A 3 -41.77 -20.31 3.53
N ALA A 4 -41.53 -20.91 4.69
CA ALA A 4 -40.36 -20.61 5.52
C ALA A 4 -39.04 -21.06 4.86
N LEU A 5 -39.09 -22.11 4.04
CA LEU A 5 -37.93 -22.62 3.30
C LEU A 5 -37.55 -21.68 2.15
N LEU A 6 -38.53 -21.14 1.42
CA LEU A 6 -38.34 -20.14 0.37
C LEU A 6 -37.74 -18.84 0.90
N GLY A 7 -38.21 -18.36 2.07
CA GLY A 7 -37.64 -17.18 2.73
C GLY A 7 -36.18 -17.37 3.15
N ARG A 8 -35.82 -18.57 3.63
CA ARG A 8 -34.44 -18.92 3.98
C ARG A 8 -33.53 -19.01 2.74
N GLN A 9 -34.03 -19.54 1.63
CA GLN A 9 -33.28 -19.59 0.36
C GLN A 9 -33.10 -18.20 -0.25
N ALA A 10 -34.11 -17.34 -0.19
CA ALA A 10 -34.00 -15.94 -0.61
C ALA A 10 -33.00 -15.16 0.26
N MET A 11 -33.02 -15.38 1.59
CA MET A 11 -32.07 -14.77 2.52
C MET A 11 -30.64 -15.25 2.28
N MET A 12 -30.43 -16.54 2.08
CA MET A 12 -29.12 -17.11 1.72
C MET A 12 -28.61 -16.60 0.37
N GLY A 13 -29.49 -16.48 -0.63
CA GLY A 13 -29.16 -15.93 -1.95
C GLY A 13 -28.77 -14.45 -1.89
N ALA A 14 -29.52 -13.63 -1.14
CA ALA A 14 -29.19 -12.23 -0.92
C ALA A 14 -27.84 -12.08 -0.19
N MET A 15 -27.56 -12.92 0.80
CA MET A 15 -26.30 -12.89 1.54
C MET A 15 -25.10 -13.31 0.67
N ALA A 16 -25.29 -14.26 -0.25
CA ALA A 16 -24.27 -14.65 -1.23
C ALA A 16 -23.94 -13.53 -2.22
N VAL A 17 -24.96 -12.78 -2.67
CA VAL A 17 -24.76 -11.62 -3.57
C VAL A 17 -24.01 -10.49 -2.85
N VAL A 18 -24.34 -10.23 -1.57
CA VAL A 18 -23.64 -9.22 -0.76
C VAL A 18 -22.18 -9.62 -0.51
N LEU A 19 -21.89 -10.89 -0.28
CA LEU A 19 -20.51 -11.39 -0.09
C LEU A 19 -19.68 -11.31 -1.38
N MET A 20 -20.28 -11.56 -2.55
CA MET A 20 -19.61 -11.46 -3.85
C MET A 20 -19.31 -10.02 -4.28
N ALA A 21 -20.13 -9.05 -3.85
CA ALA A 21 -19.91 -7.63 -4.16
C ALA A 21 -18.89 -6.94 -3.24
N GLY A 22 -18.53 -7.57 -2.11
CA GLY A 22 -17.82 -6.91 -1.02
C GLY A 22 -16.29 -7.08 -0.97
N VAL A 23 -15.67 -7.91 -1.82
CA VAL A 23 -14.23 -8.23 -1.69
C VAL A 23 -13.43 -7.67 -2.87
N SER A 24 -13.51 -6.35 -3.05
CA SER A 24 -12.42 -5.59 -3.70
C SER A 24 -11.51 -5.04 -2.60
N VAL A 25 -10.70 -5.91 -2.01
CA VAL A 25 -9.65 -5.47 -1.09
C VAL A 25 -8.62 -4.74 -1.95
N LYS A 26 -8.60 -3.41 -1.88
CA LYS A 26 -7.51 -2.62 -2.45
C LYS A 26 -6.23 -3.04 -1.73
N THR A 27 -5.39 -3.81 -2.42
CA THR A 27 -4.07 -4.17 -1.92
C THR A 27 -3.23 -2.90 -1.89
N PHE A 28 -2.87 -2.42 -0.70
CA PHE A 28 -2.00 -1.24 -0.49
C PHE A 28 -0.52 -1.58 -0.72
N ALA A 29 -0.24 -2.49 -1.65
CA ALA A 29 1.11 -2.90 -1.97
C ALA A 29 1.61 -2.05 -3.15
N ALA A 30 2.55 -1.14 -2.87
CA ALA A 30 3.41 -0.45 -3.84
C ALA A 30 2.85 0.73 -4.67
N GLU A 31 1.54 0.98 -4.74
CA GLU A 31 0.98 1.94 -5.71
C GLU A 31 1.26 3.44 -5.44
N ASN A 32 1.94 3.83 -4.35
CA ASN A 32 2.00 5.26 -4.00
C ASN A 32 3.35 5.78 -3.49
N LEU A 33 4.50 5.10 -3.64
CA LEU A 33 5.75 5.76 -3.22
C LEU A 33 6.06 6.98 -4.12
N LEU A 34 5.95 6.80 -5.44
CA LEU A 34 6.15 7.89 -6.41
C LEU A 34 5.10 8.99 -6.24
N ASN A 35 3.85 8.62 -6.03
CA ASN A 35 2.76 9.58 -5.82
C ASN A 35 2.96 10.33 -4.48
N GLN A 36 3.38 9.67 -3.40
CA GLN A 36 3.78 10.34 -2.15
C GLN A 36 4.98 11.27 -2.33
N ILE A 37 5.96 10.90 -3.16
CA ILE A 37 7.09 11.79 -3.49
C ILE A 37 6.59 13.02 -4.25
N LYS A 38 5.68 12.85 -5.21
CA LYS A 38 5.06 13.94 -5.97
C LYS A 38 4.21 14.85 -5.09
N GLU A 39 3.37 14.29 -4.24
CA GLU A 39 2.51 15.02 -3.28
C GLU A 39 3.35 15.82 -2.27
N ARG A 40 4.42 15.21 -1.75
CA ARG A 40 5.32 15.88 -0.80
C ARG A 40 6.28 16.86 -1.49
N GLY A 41 6.46 16.77 -2.80
CA GLY A 41 7.43 17.54 -3.58
C GLY A 41 8.90 17.29 -3.22
N THR A 42 9.20 16.26 -2.41
CA THR A 42 10.56 15.94 -1.94
C THR A 42 10.81 14.44 -1.89
N LEU A 43 11.97 14.02 -2.39
CA LEU A 43 12.49 12.66 -2.25
C LEU A 43 13.34 12.57 -0.98
N ARG A 44 12.98 11.66 -0.08
CA ARG A 44 13.81 11.34 1.09
C ARG A 44 14.71 10.17 0.72
N VAL A 45 16.02 10.37 0.81
CA VAL A 45 17.04 9.34 0.54
C VAL A 45 17.73 9.01 1.84
N GLY A 46 17.64 7.75 2.28
CA GLY A 46 18.42 7.25 3.40
C GLY A 46 19.83 6.94 2.94
N LEU A 47 20.82 7.52 3.63
CA LEU A 47 22.25 7.30 3.35
C LEU A 47 22.89 6.72 4.61
N GLU A 48 23.88 5.85 4.44
CA GLU A 48 24.68 5.34 5.55
C GLU A 48 25.74 6.37 5.96
N GLY A 49 26.46 6.97 5.01
CA GLY A 49 27.29 8.15 5.23
C GLY A 49 28.64 7.89 5.90
N THR A 50 29.07 6.63 6.01
CA THR A 50 30.36 6.23 6.58
C THR A 50 31.15 5.25 5.70
N TYR A 51 30.79 5.11 4.43
CA TYR A 51 31.39 4.16 3.49
C TYR A 51 32.00 4.82 2.24
N PRO A 52 33.26 5.31 2.33
CA PRO A 52 34.00 5.78 1.16
C PRO A 52 34.33 4.65 0.16
N PRO A 53 34.34 4.93 -1.17
CA PRO A 53 34.08 6.22 -1.81
C PRO A 53 32.61 6.43 -2.21
N PHE A 54 31.65 5.63 -1.70
CA PHE A 54 30.28 5.59 -2.20
C PHE A 54 29.30 6.49 -1.43
N SER A 55 29.39 6.55 -0.09
CA SER A 55 28.54 7.42 0.73
C SER A 55 29.26 7.77 2.02
N PHE A 56 29.80 8.98 2.12
CA PHE A 56 30.59 9.39 3.28
C PHE A 56 30.51 10.89 3.54
N GLN A 57 30.84 11.31 4.76
CA GLN A 57 31.02 12.72 5.09
C GLN A 57 32.42 13.19 4.65
N GLY A 58 32.48 14.20 3.77
CA GLY A 58 33.72 14.83 3.35
C GLY A 58 34.27 15.82 4.38
N ASP A 59 35.46 16.36 4.10
CA ASP A 59 36.18 17.26 5.01
C ASP A 59 35.45 18.59 5.26
N ASP A 60 34.56 18.99 4.35
CA ASP A 60 33.68 20.16 4.50
C ASP A 60 32.42 19.87 5.32
N GLY A 61 32.31 18.65 5.87
CA GLY A 61 31.17 18.18 6.66
C GLY A 61 29.96 17.78 5.83
N LYS A 62 30.02 17.80 4.49
CA LYS A 62 28.89 17.41 3.62
C LYS A 62 28.96 15.94 3.23
N LEU A 63 27.79 15.35 2.97
CA LEU A 63 27.70 14.00 2.40
C LEU A 63 28.09 14.00 0.92
N THR A 64 28.97 13.09 0.52
CA THR A 64 29.51 12.94 -0.83
C THR A 64 29.78 11.46 -1.16
N GLY A 65 30.07 11.17 -2.44
CA GLY A 65 30.37 9.82 -2.94
C GLY A 65 30.01 9.64 -4.42
N PHE A 66 30.34 8.47 -4.96
CA PHE A 66 30.02 8.06 -6.34
C PHE A 66 28.54 7.76 -6.57
#